data_AF-L7E8Z4-F1
#
_entry.id   AF-L7E8Z4-F1
#
_cell.length_a   1.000
_cell.length_b   1.000
_cell.length_c   1.000
_cell.angle_alpha   90.00
_cell.angle_beta   90.00
_cell.angle_gamma   90.00
#
_symmetry.space_group_name_H-M   'P 1'
#
loop_
_entity.id
_entity.type
_entity.pdbx_description
1 polymer ?
#
loop_
_entity_poly.entity_id
_entity_poly.type
_entity_poly.pdbx_seq_one_letter_code
_entity_poly.pdbx_strand_id
1 'polypeptide(L)'
;MWILSPSASLTLLESIGAKIDPDWPEGVYFLPSLYRTAIIAINQLPVTAETLWLRLLGRGKTQDQAVRELLELPQGNAFRENVLELLISWRVSMEINNILETEDREVFMTLSQTYQEWKEATKREGKLEGRQEGRQEGRQEGKLEGKLESIPRLLALGLSVEQIAQALDLDLEQVRQAARE
;
A
#
# COMPACT_ATOMS: atom_id res chain seq x y z
N MET A 1 -26.45 -0.16 18.54
CA MET A 1 -25.19 0.48 18.97
C MET A 1 -24.12 -0.58 19.12
N TRP A 2 -22.86 -0.30 18.79
CA TRP A 2 -21.75 -1.26 18.91
C TRP A 2 -20.75 -0.74 19.94
N ILE A 3 -20.32 -1.61 20.85
CA ILE A 3 -19.31 -1.33 21.86
C ILE A 3 -18.12 -2.24 21.62
N LEU A 4 -16.93 -1.66 21.47
CA LEU A 4 -15.67 -2.40 21.37
C LEU A 4 -15.00 -2.38 22.74
N SER A 5 -14.83 -3.55 23.35
CA SER A 5 -14.09 -3.69 24.60
C SER A 5 -12.76 -4.40 24.35
N PRO A 6 -11.61 -3.77 24.65
CA PRO A 6 -10.31 -4.43 24.54
C PRO A 6 -10.21 -5.70 25.38
N SER A 7 -10.95 -5.75 26.50
CA SER A 7 -11.06 -6.92 27.36
C SER A 7 -12.45 -7.00 27.98
N ALA A 8 -13.09 -8.16 27.90
CA ALA A 8 -14.28 -8.50 28.68
C ALA A 8 -14.16 -9.94 29.18
N SER A 9 -14.65 -10.19 30.40
CA SER A 9 -14.77 -11.56 30.93
C SER A 9 -16.16 -12.11 30.63
N LEU A 10 -16.26 -13.44 30.53
CA LEU A 10 -17.56 -14.13 30.34
C LEU A 10 -18.53 -13.81 31.48
N THR A 11 -18.05 -13.81 32.74
CA THR A 11 -18.88 -13.48 33.91
C THR A 11 -19.48 -12.07 33.82
N LEU A 12 -18.72 -11.09 33.33
CA LEU A 12 -19.22 -9.73 33.12
C LEU A 12 -20.31 -9.71 32.05
N LEU A 13 -20.06 -10.36 30.92
CA LEU A 13 -21.01 -10.44 29.80
C LEU A 13 -22.31 -11.14 30.19
N GLU A 14 -22.21 -12.24 30.94
CA GLU A 14 -23.36 -12.97 31.48
C GLU A 14 -24.16 -12.12 32.47
N SER A 15 -23.49 -11.35 33.35
CA SER A 15 -24.15 -10.51 34.36
C SER A 15 -25.03 -9.40 33.77
N ILE A 16 -24.71 -8.95 32.55
CA ILE A 16 -25.50 -7.95 31.79
C ILE A 16 -26.45 -8.61 30.79
N GLY A 17 -26.56 -9.94 30.83
CA GLY A 17 -27.45 -10.73 29.96
C GLY A 17 -27.01 -10.77 28.51
N ALA A 18 -25.74 -10.51 28.22
CA ALA A 18 -25.20 -10.58 26.87
C ALA A 18 -25.05 -12.05 26.43
N LYS A 19 -25.52 -12.37 25.22
CA LYS A 19 -25.49 -13.73 24.67
C LYS A 19 -24.85 -13.76 23.30
N ILE A 20 -24.22 -14.87 22.98
CA ILE A 20 -23.70 -15.14 21.63
C ILE A 20 -24.88 -15.47 20.72
N ASP A 21 -24.80 -14.96 19.50
CA ASP A 21 -25.69 -15.34 18.41
C ASP A 21 -24.97 -16.38 17.52
N PRO A 22 -25.61 -17.52 17.17
CA PRO A 22 -25.00 -18.54 16.32
C PRO A 22 -24.53 -18.05 14.95
N ASP A 23 -25.10 -16.96 14.43
CA ASP A 23 -24.72 -16.39 13.15
C ASP A 23 -23.43 -15.54 13.23
N TRP A 24 -22.88 -15.34 14.43
CA TRP A 24 -21.72 -14.49 14.67
C TRP A 24 -20.55 -15.26 15.30
N PRO A 25 -19.30 -14.84 15.00
CA PRO A 25 -18.12 -15.46 15.60
C PRO A 25 -18.07 -15.22 17.11
N GLU A 26 -17.31 -16.09 17.79
CA GLU A 26 -16.97 -15.91 19.20
C GLU A 26 -16.38 -14.51 19.45
N GLY A 27 -16.70 -13.93 20.61
CA GLY A 27 -16.31 -12.56 20.94
C GLY A 27 -17.37 -11.50 20.59
N VAL A 28 -18.43 -11.86 19.83
CA VAL A 28 -19.56 -10.95 19.55
C VAL A 28 -20.77 -11.34 20.39
N TYR A 29 -21.20 -10.40 21.24
CA TYR A 29 -22.27 -10.61 22.20
C TYR A 29 -23.39 -9.58 22.02
N PHE A 30 -24.63 -10.05 22.09
CA PHE A 30 -25.82 -9.20 21.98
C PHE A 30 -26.49 -9.06 23.34
N LEU A 31 -26.73 -7.82 23.74
CA LEU A 31 -27.56 -7.51 24.91
C LEU A 31 -29.03 -7.80 24.63
N PRO A 32 -29.88 -7.90 25.66
CA PRO A 32 -31.33 -8.06 25.48
C PRO A 32 -31.90 -7.05 24.48
N SER A 33 -32.87 -7.50 23.67
CA SER A 33 -33.37 -6.77 22.50
C SER A 33 -33.84 -5.34 22.77
N LEU A 34 -34.24 -5.05 24.02
CA LEU A 34 -34.57 -3.71 24.50
C LEU A 34 -33.44 -2.69 24.29
N TYR A 35 -32.18 -3.11 24.47
CA TYR A 35 -31.00 -2.22 24.40
C TYR A 35 -30.48 -2.02 22.97
N ARG A 36 -30.84 -2.92 22.03
CA ARG A 36 -30.35 -2.89 20.62
C ARG A 36 -28.84 -2.67 20.52
N THR A 37 -28.08 -3.33 21.38
CA THR A 37 -26.65 -3.10 21.55
C THR A 37 -25.87 -4.40 21.46
N ALA A 38 -24.75 -4.37 20.75
CA ALA A 38 -23.80 -5.46 20.65
C ALA A 38 -22.46 -5.03 21.25
N ILE A 39 -21.78 -5.98 21.91
CA ILE A 39 -20.47 -5.84 22.51
C ILE A 39 -19.52 -6.77 21.77
N ILE A 40 -18.42 -6.22 21.29
CA ILE A 40 -17.30 -6.97 20.75
C ILE A 40 -16.22 -7.05 21.84
N ALA A 41 -16.05 -8.24 22.40
CA ALA A 41 -14.97 -8.55 23.34
C ALA A 41 -13.72 -8.93 22.55
N ILE A 42 -12.83 -7.97 22.30
CA ILE A 42 -11.69 -8.12 21.40
C ILE A 42 -10.76 -9.26 21.84
N ASN A 43 -10.56 -9.43 23.16
CA ASN A 43 -9.74 -10.48 23.75
C ASN A 43 -10.30 -11.91 23.56
N GLN A 44 -11.54 -12.04 23.08
CA GLN A 44 -12.20 -13.32 22.84
C GLN A 44 -12.45 -13.58 21.34
N LEU A 45 -12.05 -12.65 20.46
CA LEU A 45 -12.19 -12.85 19.03
C LEU A 45 -11.27 -13.99 18.55
N PRO A 46 -11.73 -14.83 17.61
CA PRO A 46 -10.92 -15.90 17.06
C PRO A 46 -9.72 -15.34 16.31
N VAL A 47 -8.61 -16.06 16.31
CA VAL A 47 -7.37 -15.66 15.64
C VAL A 47 -7.49 -15.95 14.14
N THR A 48 -7.97 -14.96 13.39
CA THR A 48 -8.13 -15.03 11.94
C THR A 48 -7.72 -13.71 11.29
N ALA A 49 -7.55 -13.72 9.97
CA ALA A 49 -7.26 -12.50 9.21
C ALA A 49 -8.40 -11.47 9.31
N GLU A 50 -9.65 -11.92 9.40
CA GLU A 50 -10.83 -11.04 9.46
C GLU A 50 -10.93 -10.26 10.77
N THR A 51 -10.49 -10.85 11.89
CA THR A 51 -10.51 -10.22 13.21
C THR A 51 -9.23 -9.45 13.54
N LEU A 52 -8.19 -9.59 12.71
CA LEU A 52 -6.85 -9.06 12.96
C LEU A 52 -6.87 -7.56 13.26
N TRP A 53 -7.61 -6.77 12.46
CA TRP A 53 -7.74 -5.33 12.68
C TRP A 53 -8.31 -4.98 14.06
N LEU A 54 -9.34 -5.71 14.50
CA LEU A 54 -9.94 -5.48 15.82
C LEU A 54 -8.98 -5.89 16.94
N ARG A 55 -8.25 -6.99 16.77
CA ARG A 55 -7.27 -7.48 17.76
C ARG A 55 -6.06 -6.56 17.91
N LEU A 56 -5.66 -5.84 16.86
CA LEU A 56 -4.65 -4.77 16.94
C LEU A 56 -5.08 -3.61 17.87
N LEU A 57 -6.39 -3.39 18.04
CA LEU A 57 -6.97 -2.41 18.99
C LEU A 57 -7.17 -2.98 20.41
N GLY A 58 -6.79 -4.26 20.62
CA GLY A 58 -6.83 -4.92 21.91
C GLY A 58 -5.76 -4.41 22.88
N ARG A 59 -5.51 -5.15 23.96
CA ARG A 59 -4.41 -4.87 24.90
C ARG A 59 -3.70 -6.14 25.34
N GLY A 60 -2.44 -6.00 25.74
CA GLY A 60 -1.61 -7.10 26.23
C GLY A 60 -1.49 -8.22 25.19
N LYS A 61 -1.60 -9.47 25.62
CA LYS A 61 -1.37 -10.67 24.78
C LYS A 61 -2.13 -10.69 23.45
N THR A 62 -3.39 -10.23 23.43
CA THR A 62 -4.20 -10.20 22.21
C THR A 62 -3.60 -9.24 21.17
N GLN A 63 -3.11 -8.09 21.62
CA GLN A 63 -2.45 -7.11 20.77
C GLN A 63 -1.08 -7.60 20.33
N ASP A 64 -0.28 -8.15 21.25
CA ASP A 64 1.05 -8.70 20.93
C ASP A 64 0.97 -9.78 19.85
N GLN A 65 -0.01 -10.67 19.95
CA GLN A 65 -0.26 -11.71 18.97
C GLN A 65 -0.68 -11.11 17.61
N ALA A 66 -1.60 -10.15 17.62
CA ALA A 66 -2.05 -9.47 16.40
C ALA A 66 -0.91 -8.70 15.71
N VAL A 67 0.00 -8.09 16.47
CA VAL A 67 1.19 -7.41 15.93
C VAL A 67 2.12 -8.43 15.28
N ARG A 68 2.35 -9.60 15.90
CA ARG A 68 3.17 -10.66 15.28
C ARG A 68 2.57 -11.15 13.96
N GLU A 69 1.27 -11.43 13.95
CA GLU A 69 0.55 -11.82 12.72
C GLU A 69 0.66 -10.76 11.63
N LEU A 70 0.54 -9.47 11.98
CA LEU A 70 0.72 -8.36 11.06
C LEU A 70 2.12 -8.33 10.43
N LEU A 71 3.16 -8.61 11.24
CA LEU A 71 4.55 -8.62 10.78
C LEU A 71 4.88 -9.84 9.91
N GLU A 72 4.18 -10.96 10.12
CA GLU A 72 4.29 -12.19 9.34
C GLU A 72 3.58 -12.12 7.98
N LEU A 73 2.65 -11.18 7.77
CA LEU A 73 2.00 -10.98 6.47
C LEU A 73 3.02 -10.68 5.36
N PRO A 74 2.83 -11.14 4.11
CA PRO A 74 3.75 -10.84 3.02
C PRO A 74 4.01 -9.34 2.81
N GLN A 75 5.22 -9.00 2.35
CA GLN A 75 5.50 -7.66 1.84
C GLN A 75 4.64 -7.40 0.59
N GLY A 76 4.09 -6.19 0.44
CA GLY A 76 3.11 -5.86 -0.60
C GLY A 76 1.65 -6.12 -0.22
N ASN A 77 1.36 -6.61 0.99
CA ASN A 77 -0.01 -6.74 1.47
C ASN A 77 -0.57 -5.36 1.85
N ALA A 78 -1.62 -4.93 1.15
CA ALA A 78 -2.23 -3.61 1.36
C ALA A 78 -2.72 -3.38 2.79
N PHE A 79 -3.26 -4.41 3.46
CA PHE A 79 -3.68 -4.29 4.85
C PHE A 79 -2.47 -4.05 5.78
N ARG A 80 -1.39 -4.82 5.61
CA ARG A 80 -0.14 -4.63 6.36
C ARG A 80 0.39 -3.20 6.21
N GLU A 81 0.46 -2.70 4.97
CA GLU A 81 0.97 -1.37 4.66
C GLU A 81 0.10 -0.26 5.28
N ASN A 82 -1.21 -0.35 5.11
CA ASN A 82 -2.16 0.62 5.67
C ASN A 82 -2.10 0.67 7.19
N VAL A 83 -2.03 -0.49 7.85
CA VAL A 83 -1.93 -0.56 9.31
C VAL A 83 -0.62 0.06 9.79
N LEU A 84 0.51 -0.28 9.16
CA LEU A 84 1.82 0.27 9.53
C LEU A 84 1.87 1.79 9.32
N GLU A 85 1.29 2.29 8.23
CA GLU A 85 1.16 3.73 7.99
C GLU A 85 0.33 4.42 9.07
N LEU A 86 -0.81 3.85 9.46
CA LEU A 86 -1.64 4.38 10.53
C LEU A 86 -0.91 4.37 11.88
N LEU A 87 -0.28 3.26 12.26
CA LEU A 87 0.47 3.14 13.51
C LEU A 87 1.60 4.17 13.59
N ILE A 88 2.36 4.34 12.52
CA ILE A 88 3.45 5.31 12.45
C ILE A 88 2.89 6.75 12.53
N SER A 89 1.82 7.05 11.79
CA SER A 89 1.17 8.38 11.80
C SER A 89 0.60 8.75 13.18
N TRP A 90 0.03 7.77 13.89
CA TRP A 90 -0.47 7.94 15.24
C TRP A 90 0.67 8.17 16.23
N ARG A 91 1.78 7.44 16.12
CA ARG A 91 2.94 7.66 17.00
C ARG A 91 3.54 9.06 16.87
N VAL A 92 3.67 9.59 15.64
CA VAL A 92 4.13 10.98 15.43
C VAL A 92 3.21 11.98 16.15
N SER A 93 1.91 11.69 16.20
CA SER A 93 0.94 12.53 16.93
C SER A 93 0.94 12.28 18.45
N MET A 94 1.32 11.06 18.88
CA MET A 94 1.32 10.60 20.29
C MET A 94 2.66 10.81 21.02
N GLU A 95 3.75 11.19 20.36
CA GLU A 95 4.96 11.71 21.03
C GLU A 95 4.66 12.96 21.91
N ILE A 96 3.45 13.53 21.80
CA ILE A 96 2.92 14.58 22.67
C ILE A 96 2.32 14.03 23.98
N ASN A 97 1.91 12.76 24.06
CA ASN A 97 1.24 12.18 25.23
C ASN A 97 1.83 10.79 25.60
N ASN A 98 2.80 10.82 26.53
CA ASN A 98 3.46 9.69 27.21
C ASN A 98 2.56 8.48 27.56
N ILE A 99 2.46 7.45 26.69
CA ILE A 99 1.79 6.17 27.06
C ILE A 99 2.59 4.91 26.63
N LEU A 100 3.91 4.93 26.46
CA LEU A 100 4.64 3.68 26.22
C LEU A 100 5.84 3.52 27.15
N GLU A 101 5.78 2.43 27.94
CA GLU A 101 6.93 1.90 28.67
C GLU A 101 8.06 1.54 27.70
N THR A 102 9.27 1.44 28.24
CA THR A 102 10.53 1.42 27.48
C THR A 102 10.68 0.24 26.50
N GLU A 103 10.01 -0.89 26.74
CA GLU A 103 10.15 -2.10 25.92
C GLU A 103 9.39 -2.02 24.58
N ASP A 104 8.20 -1.40 24.56
CA ASP A 104 7.42 -1.18 23.33
C ASP A 104 8.07 -0.13 22.42
N ARG A 105 8.94 0.72 22.99
CA ARG A 105 9.60 1.81 22.27
C ARG A 105 10.64 1.31 21.28
N GLU A 106 11.48 0.35 21.66
CA GLU A 106 12.56 -0.14 20.78
C GLU A 106 12.01 -0.90 19.58
N VAL A 107 11.09 -1.84 19.82
CA VAL A 107 10.42 -2.61 18.75
C VAL A 107 9.74 -1.66 17.75
N PHE A 108 9.07 -0.63 18.25
CA PHE A 108 8.39 0.35 17.42
C PHE A 108 9.36 1.29 16.69
N MET A 109 10.46 1.70 17.32
CA MET A 109 11.52 2.51 16.68
C MET A 109 12.15 1.76 15.52
N THR A 110 12.53 0.49 15.74
CA THR A 110 13.06 -0.38 14.68
C THR A 110 12.04 -0.53 13.56
N LEU A 111 10.78 -0.83 13.89
CA LEU A 111 9.72 -0.99 12.89
C LEU A 111 9.47 0.29 12.08
N SER A 112 9.46 1.45 12.74
CA SER A 112 9.28 2.75 12.09
C SER A 112 10.43 3.08 11.15
N GLN A 113 11.66 2.88 11.61
CA GLN A 113 12.85 3.15 10.82
C GLN A 113 12.92 2.23 9.59
N THR A 114 12.74 0.91 9.78
CA THR A 114 12.74 -0.06 8.68
C THR A 114 11.64 0.23 7.67
N TYR A 115 10.44 0.63 8.13
CA TYR A 115 9.36 0.99 7.22
C TYR A 115 9.64 2.28 6.44
N GLN A 116 10.20 3.31 7.07
CA GLN A 116 10.58 4.56 6.40
C GLN A 116 11.67 4.31 5.36
N GLU A 117 12.71 3.56 5.72
CA GLU A 117 13.79 3.18 4.79
C GLU A 117 13.25 2.40 3.59
N TRP A 118 12.34 1.45 3.84
CA TRP A 118 11.69 0.68 2.78
C TRP A 118 10.81 1.55 1.87
N LYS A 119 10.00 2.47 2.44
CA LYS A 119 9.15 3.40 1.69
C LYS A 119 9.99 4.35 0.84
N GLU A 120 11.09 4.85 1.39
CA GLU A 120 12.03 5.70 0.65
C GLU A 120 12.76 4.92 -0.45
N ALA A 121 13.21 3.70 -0.18
CA ALA A 121 13.85 2.83 -1.16
C ALA A 121 12.93 2.57 -2.35
N THR A 122 11.69 2.14 -2.08
CA THR A 122 10.66 1.87 -3.09
C THR A 122 10.37 3.11 -3.93
N LYS A 123 10.25 4.29 -3.29
CA LYS A 123 10.05 5.56 -4.00
C LYS A 123 11.26 5.96 -4.85
N ARG A 124 12.48 5.69 -4.38
CA ARG A 124 13.72 5.96 -5.14
C ARG A 124 13.83 5.03 -6.33
N GLU A 125 13.54 3.75 -6.17
CA GLU A 125 13.53 2.74 -7.24
C GLU A 125 12.53 3.13 -8.34
N GLY A 126 11.27 3.38 -7.99
CA GLY A 126 10.26 3.80 -8.98
C GLY A 126 10.63 5.10 -9.71
N LYS A 127 11.29 6.05 -9.03
CA LYS A 127 11.80 7.28 -9.67
C LYS A 127 12.98 7.02 -10.60
N LEU A 128 13.85 6.06 -10.25
CA LEU A 128 14.98 5.67 -11.07
C LEU A 128 14.52 4.94 -12.33
N GLU A 129 13.60 3.97 -12.18
CA GLU A 129 12.99 3.23 -13.28
C GLU A 129 12.28 4.18 -14.25
N GLY A 130 11.35 5.01 -13.77
CA GLY A 130 10.64 5.96 -14.62
C GLY A 130 11.57 6.97 -15.32
N ARG A 131 12.69 7.37 -14.67
CA ARG A 131 13.70 8.22 -15.32
C ARG A 131 14.51 7.47 -16.37
N GLN A 132 14.77 6.18 -16.18
CA GLN A 132 15.49 5.37 -17.16
C GLN A 132 14.61 5.10 -18.37
N GLU A 133 13.38 4.67 -18.17
CA GLU A 133 12.38 4.44 -19.21
C GLU A 133 12.15 5.72 -20.03
N GLY A 134 11.82 6.83 -19.39
CA GLY A 134 11.61 8.10 -20.09
C GLY A 134 12.86 8.61 -20.83
N ARG A 135 14.08 8.31 -20.36
CA ARG A 135 15.32 8.62 -21.10
C ARG A 135 15.59 7.69 -22.26
N GLN A 136 15.08 6.46 -22.24
CA GLN A 136 15.22 5.53 -23.36
C GLN A 136 14.19 5.87 -24.43
N GLU A 137 12.92 6.04 -24.04
CA GLU A 137 11.84 6.45 -24.92
C GLU A 137 12.15 7.78 -25.60
N GLY A 138 12.46 8.83 -24.84
CA GLY A 138 12.79 10.14 -25.41
C GLY A 138 14.04 10.13 -26.32
N ARG A 139 14.99 9.20 -26.11
CA ARG A 139 16.13 9.02 -27.04
C ARG A 139 15.74 8.30 -28.32
N GLN A 140 14.79 7.38 -28.26
CA GLN A 140 14.30 6.68 -29.45
C GLN A 140 13.42 7.62 -30.27
N GLU A 141 12.49 8.32 -29.61
CA GLU A 141 11.64 9.34 -30.23
C GLU A 141 12.47 10.46 -30.86
N GLY A 142 13.41 11.07 -30.14
CA GLY A 142 14.25 12.14 -30.69
C GLY A 142 15.16 11.69 -31.84
N LYS A 143 15.59 10.41 -31.86
CA LYS A 143 16.31 9.85 -33.01
C LYS A 143 15.40 9.68 -34.22
N LEU A 144 14.16 9.22 -34.01
CA LEU A 144 13.19 9.06 -35.09
C LEU A 144 12.78 10.43 -35.65
N GLU A 145 12.45 11.37 -34.78
CA GLU A 145 12.09 12.75 -35.14
C GLU A 145 13.24 13.43 -35.91
N GLY A 146 14.48 13.35 -35.41
CA GLY A 146 15.63 13.92 -36.11
C GLY A 146 15.92 13.25 -37.47
N LYS A 147 15.62 11.95 -37.62
CA LYS A 147 15.66 11.29 -38.95
C LYS A 147 14.58 11.87 -39.86
N LEU A 148 13.34 11.98 -39.39
CA LEU A 148 12.21 12.51 -40.18
C LEU A 148 12.44 13.98 -40.59
N GLU A 149 12.90 14.84 -39.68
CA GLU A 149 13.21 16.25 -39.97
C GLU A 149 14.34 16.43 -41.01
N SER A 150 15.22 15.43 -41.17
CA SER A 150 16.30 15.49 -42.16
C SER A 150 15.82 15.23 -43.59
N ILE A 151 14.63 14.63 -43.77
CA ILE A 151 14.11 14.16 -45.05
C ILE A 151 13.91 15.28 -46.08
N PRO A 152 13.26 16.42 -45.76
CA PRO A 152 13.09 17.51 -46.72
C PRO A 152 14.43 18.04 -47.25
N ARG A 153 15.45 18.08 -46.39
CA ARG A 153 16.79 18.55 -46.77
C ARG A 153 17.51 17.56 -47.68
N LEU A 154 17.36 16.26 -47.43
CA LEU A 154 17.93 15.20 -48.29
C LEU A 154 17.24 15.16 -49.66
N LEU A 155 15.93 15.37 -49.71
CA LEU A 155 15.19 15.52 -50.97
C LEU A 155 15.66 16.74 -51.76
N ALA A 156 15.88 17.87 -51.10
CA ALA A 156 16.41 19.09 -51.73
C ALA A 156 17.83 18.91 -52.29
N LEU A 157 18.62 17.98 -51.73
CA LEU A 157 19.93 17.58 -52.23
C LEU A 157 19.86 16.57 -53.40
N GLY A 158 18.65 16.18 -53.82
CA GLY A 158 18.42 15.33 -54.98
C GLY A 158 18.43 13.83 -54.70
N LEU A 159 18.38 13.39 -53.43
CA LEU A 159 18.22 11.97 -53.10
C LEU A 159 16.78 11.51 -53.37
N SER A 160 16.61 10.28 -53.86
CA SER A 160 15.30 9.64 -53.99
C SER A 160 14.75 9.15 -52.65
N VAL A 161 13.43 8.96 -52.58
CA VAL A 161 12.73 8.44 -51.39
C VAL A 161 13.28 7.07 -50.98
N GLU A 162 13.61 6.22 -51.96
CA GLU A 162 14.18 4.89 -51.73
C GLU A 162 15.59 4.98 -51.13
N GLN A 163 16.42 5.90 -51.62
CA GLN A 163 17.76 6.14 -51.07
C GLN A 163 17.71 6.71 -49.65
N ILE A 164 16.75 7.59 -49.36
CA ILE A 164 16.58 8.19 -48.02
C ILE A 164 16.07 7.15 -47.02
N ALA A 165 15.07 6.35 -47.40
CA ALA A 165 14.56 5.24 -46.59
C ALA A 165 15.69 4.26 -46.22
N GLN A 166 16.52 3.89 -47.19
CA GLN A 166 17.67 3.02 -46.95
C GLN A 166 18.77 3.67 -46.10
N ALA A 167 19.06 4.97 -46.30
CA ALA A 167 20.10 5.68 -45.56
C ALA A 167 19.73 5.98 -44.11
N LEU A 168 18.45 6.25 -43.84
CA LEU A 168 17.95 6.56 -42.51
C LEU A 168 17.37 5.33 -41.79
N ASP A 169 17.33 4.18 -42.45
CA ASP A 169 16.72 2.95 -41.93
C ASP A 169 15.28 3.22 -41.46
N LEU A 170 14.48 3.72 -42.41
CA LEU A 170 13.07 4.10 -42.25
C LEU A 170 12.22 3.39 -43.31
N ASP A 171 10.94 3.21 -43.04
CA ASP A 171 10.01 2.69 -44.03
C ASP A 171 9.69 3.74 -45.10
N LEU A 172 9.47 3.29 -46.34
CA LEU A 172 9.13 4.16 -47.47
C LEU A 172 7.89 5.03 -47.19
N GLU A 173 6.91 4.50 -46.46
CA GLU A 173 5.70 5.25 -46.09
C GLU A 173 6.01 6.36 -45.08
N GLN A 174 6.91 6.13 -44.11
CA GLN A 174 7.36 7.17 -43.18
C GLN A 174 8.07 8.31 -43.91
N VAL A 175 8.92 7.97 -44.89
CA VAL A 175 9.63 8.96 -45.69
C VAL A 175 8.69 9.75 -46.60
N ARG A 176 7.71 9.09 -47.23
CA ARG A 176 6.69 9.74 -48.06
C ARG A 176 5.79 10.68 -47.25
N GLN A 177 5.47 10.30 -46.01
CA GLN A 177 4.64 11.12 -45.14
C GLN A 177 5.38 12.38 -44.68
N ALA A 178 6.63 12.24 -44.22
CA ALA A 178 7.47 13.37 -43.82
C ALA A 178 7.86 14.29 -45.00
N ALA A 179 7.80 13.80 -46.24
CA ALA A 179 8.03 14.60 -47.45
C ALA A 179 6.81 15.44 -47.88
N ARG A 180 5.62 15.20 -47.31
CA ARG A 180 4.37 15.89 -47.64
C ARG A 180 4.01 17.02 -46.67
N GLU A 181 4.68 17.08 -45.52
CA GLU A 181 4.65 18.21 -44.58
C GLU A 181 5.55 19.35 -45.06
#